data_AF-A0A3A5S0T6-F1
#
_entry.id   AF-A0A3A5S0T6-F1
#
_cell.length_a   1.000
_cell.length_b   1.000
_cell.length_c   1.000
_cell.angle_alpha   90.00
_cell.angle_beta   90.00
_cell.angle_gamma   90.00
#
_symmetry.space_group_name_H-M   'P 1'
#
loop_
_entity.id
_entity.type
_entity.pdbx_description
1 polymer ?
#
loop_
_entity_poly.entity_id
_entity_poly.type
_entity_poly.pdbx_seq_one_letter_code
_entity_poly.pdbx_strand_id
1 'polypeptide(L)'
;MILPIYVYGQPVLRKVAEDIAPDYPNLKELIENMFETMDNAEGVGLAAPQIGLPIRVVTINLDVLSDDLPEYKDFRKAYINAHILEVSGEEVSMDEGCLSLPGIHESVKRGNKIRVQYLDENLEPHDEIIEGYLARVMQHEFDHLEGKMFIDHLSPLRKQMIKGKLNAMLKGKAHCTYKVKTVKK
;
A
#
# COMPACT_ATOMS: atom_id res chain seq x y z
N MET A 1 -6.21 -14.40 10.28
CA MET A 1 -7.41 -14.46 9.44
C MET A 1 -7.27 -13.59 8.19
N ILE A 2 -7.60 -14.13 7.01
CA ILE A 2 -7.66 -13.37 5.75
C ILE A 2 -8.84 -12.39 5.69
N LEU A 3 -8.52 -11.10 5.57
CA LEU A 3 -9.44 -9.97 5.46
C LEU A 3 -9.81 -9.69 3.99
N PRO A 4 -11.00 -9.11 3.72
CA PRO A 4 -11.34 -8.67 2.36
C PRO A 4 -10.58 -7.39 2.00
N ILE A 5 -9.96 -7.35 0.82
CA ILE A 5 -9.32 -6.15 0.29
C ILE A 5 -10.36 -5.24 -0.39
N TYR A 6 -10.40 -3.98 0.02
CA TYR A 6 -11.26 -2.94 -0.50
C TYR A 6 -10.72 -2.48 -1.85
N VAL A 7 -11.58 -2.50 -2.87
CA VAL A 7 -11.22 -2.09 -4.23
C VAL A 7 -11.66 -0.67 -4.54
N TYR A 8 -11.11 -0.12 -5.61
CA TYR A 8 -11.39 1.23 -6.10
C TYR A 8 -12.88 1.58 -6.11
N GLY A 9 -13.20 2.76 -5.57
CA GLY A 9 -14.57 3.24 -5.37
C GLY A 9 -15.06 3.14 -3.93
N GLN A 10 -14.40 2.37 -3.08
CA GLN A 10 -14.70 2.36 -1.65
C GLN A 10 -14.28 3.70 -1.00
N PRO A 11 -15.17 4.36 -0.22
CA PRO A 11 -14.86 5.67 0.38
C PRO A 11 -13.63 5.66 1.31
N VAL A 12 -13.37 4.54 1.99
CA VAL A 12 -12.23 4.40 2.92
C VAL A 12 -10.88 4.59 2.23
N LEU A 13 -10.73 4.19 0.96
CA LEU A 13 -9.50 4.35 0.19
C LEU A 13 -9.18 5.82 -0.16
N ARG A 14 -10.10 6.73 0.13
CA ARG A 14 -9.96 8.17 -0.10
C ARG A 14 -9.91 8.98 1.21
N LYS A 15 -9.92 8.30 2.36
CA LYS A 15 -9.78 8.95 3.66
C LYS A 15 -8.30 9.03 4.02
N VAL A 16 -7.89 10.19 4.54
CA VAL A 16 -6.61 10.29 5.25
C VAL A 16 -6.74 9.46 6.53
N ALA A 17 -5.77 8.58 6.74
CA ALA A 17 -5.72 7.65 7.85
C ALA A 17 -5.18 8.34 9.12
N GLU A 18 -5.74 7.96 10.27
CA GLU A 18 -5.42 8.54 11.57
C GLU A 18 -4.29 7.77 12.27
N ASP A 19 -3.42 8.50 12.98
CA ASP A 19 -2.44 7.89 13.89
C ASP A 19 -3.18 7.11 14.99
N ILE A 20 -2.60 5.99 15.41
CA ILE A 20 -3.10 5.17 16.51
C ILE A 20 -2.30 5.39 17.78
N ALA A 21 -2.97 5.25 18.92
CA ALA A 21 -2.31 5.25 20.22
C ALA A 21 -1.56 3.91 20.45
N PRO A 22 -0.52 3.89 21.31
CA PRO A 22 0.22 2.66 21.65
C PRO A 22 -0.65 1.52 22.22
N ASP A 23 -1.80 1.85 22.79
CA ASP A 23 -2.76 0.90 23.39
C ASP A 23 -3.88 0.48 22.42
N TYR A 24 -3.69 0.70 21.11
CA TYR A 24 -4.67 0.29 20.10
C TYR A 24 -5.01 -1.21 20.22
N PRO A 25 -6.30 -1.56 20.37
CA PRO A 25 -6.71 -2.91 20.70
C PRO A 25 -6.35 -3.91 19.60
N ASN A 26 -5.78 -5.05 20.00
CA ASN A 26 -5.44 -6.17 19.12
C ASN A 26 -4.50 -5.80 17.95
N LEU A 27 -3.63 -4.78 18.11
CA LEU A 27 -2.73 -4.32 17.05
C LEU A 27 -1.86 -5.45 16.47
N LYS A 28 -1.30 -6.32 17.31
CA LYS A 28 -0.47 -7.45 16.85
C LYS A 28 -1.26 -8.43 15.98
N GLU A 29 -2.45 -8.80 16.42
CA GLU A 29 -3.36 -9.67 15.63
C GLU A 29 -3.76 -9.00 14.31
N LEU A 30 -4.01 -7.68 14.33
CA LEU A 30 -4.31 -6.93 13.11
C LEU A 30 -3.16 -6.97 12.11
N ILE A 31 -1.93 -6.76 12.56
CA ILE A 31 -0.72 -6.81 11.73
C ILE A 31 -0.54 -8.21 11.13
N GLU A 32 -0.71 -9.26 11.94
CA GLU A 32 -0.67 -10.65 11.47
C GLU A 32 -1.75 -10.94 10.41
N ASN A 33 -2.98 -10.45 10.64
CA ASN A 33 -4.08 -10.58 9.67
C ASN A 33 -3.78 -9.83 8.36
N MET A 34 -3.17 -8.64 8.42
CA MET A 34 -2.75 -7.87 7.24
C MET A 34 -1.70 -8.62 6.44
N PHE A 35 -0.69 -9.16 7.12
CA PHE A 35 0.33 -9.99 6.53
C PHE A 35 -0.25 -11.23 5.82
N GLU A 36 -1.10 -12.00 6.50
CA GLU A 36 -1.76 -13.17 5.89
C GLU A 36 -2.64 -12.79 4.69
N THR A 37 -3.32 -11.64 4.77
CA THR A 37 -4.15 -11.12 3.67
C THR A 37 -3.30 -10.73 2.46
N MET A 38 -2.18 -10.05 2.69
CA MET A 38 -1.24 -9.62 1.66
C MET A 38 -0.57 -10.82 0.98
N ASP A 39 -0.08 -11.78 1.76
CA ASP A 39 0.56 -12.99 1.25
C ASP A 39 -0.45 -13.82 0.42
N ASN A 40 -1.70 -13.96 0.89
CA ASN A 40 -2.76 -14.65 0.14
C ASN A 40 -3.12 -13.97 -1.20
N ALA A 41 -2.96 -12.65 -1.26
CA ALA A 41 -3.19 -11.87 -2.47
C ALA A 41 -1.94 -11.75 -3.36
N GLU A 42 -0.84 -12.42 -2.99
CA GLU A 42 0.46 -12.37 -3.68
C GLU A 42 1.00 -10.92 -3.81
N GLY A 43 0.75 -10.09 -2.79
CA GLY A 43 1.21 -8.70 -2.72
C GLY A 43 2.52 -8.55 -1.94
N VAL A 44 3.20 -7.43 -2.16
CA VAL A 44 4.44 -7.06 -1.43
C VAL A 44 4.20 -5.99 -0.35
N GLY A 45 3.04 -5.33 -0.39
CA GLY A 45 2.63 -4.28 0.53
C GLY A 45 1.11 -4.27 0.72
N LEU A 46 0.66 -3.87 1.92
CA LEU A 46 -0.75 -3.66 2.24
C LEU A 46 -0.92 -2.60 3.34
N ALA A 47 -1.74 -1.60 3.05
CA ALA A 47 -2.12 -0.56 4.01
C ALA A 47 -3.49 -0.84 4.66
N ALA A 48 -3.67 -0.47 5.93
CA ALA A 48 -4.91 -0.68 6.67
C ALA A 48 -6.18 -0.08 6.00
N PRO A 49 -6.12 1.07 5.29
CA PRO A 49 -7.27 1.54 4.50
C PRO A 49 -7.75 0.51 3.47
N GLN A 50 -6.87 -0.32 2.93
CA GLN A 50 -7.20 -1.37 1.97
C GLN A 50 -7.93 -2.56 2.61
N ILE A 51 -7.94 -2.70 3.94
CA ILE A 51 -8.81 -3.66 4.66
C ILE A 51 -9.99 -2.96 5.36
N GLY A 52 -10.20 -1.67 5.07
CA GLY A 52 -11.35 -0.91 5.56
C GLY A 52 -11.13 -0.14 6.86
N LEU A 53 -9.89 -0.04 7.33
CA LEU A 53 -9.55 0.68 8.56
C LEU A 53 -8.77 1.96 8.21
N PRO A 54 -9.32 3.17 8.45
CA PRO A 54 -8.65 4.42 8.15
C PRO A 54 -7.62 4.79 9.23
N ILE A 55 -6.66 3.89 9.49
CA ILE A 55 -5.58 4.07 10.47
C ILE A 55 -4.21 3.89 9.81
N ARG A 56 -3.18 4.51 10.37
CA ARG A 56 -1.82 4.47 9.82
C ARG A 56 -1.07 3.21 10.21
N VAL A 57 -1.45 2.10 9.59
CA VAL A 57 -0.74 0.82 9.72
C VAL A 57 -0.50 0.25 8.33
N VAL A 58 0.74 -0.16 8.07
CA VAL A 58 1.20 -0.74 6.79
C VAL A 58 2.03 -1.98 7.08
N THR A 59 1.88 -3.02 6.27
CA THR A 59 2.75 -4.20 6.27
C THR A 59 3.45 -4.32 4.93
N ILE A 60 4.75 -4.64 4.93
CA ILE A 60 5.55 -4.87 3.72
C ILE A 60 6.31 -6.18 3.88
N ASN A 61 6.27 -7.03 2.85
CA ASN A 61 7.05 -8.26 2.75
C ASN A 61 7.78 -8.29 1.40
N LEU A 62 9.10 -8.13 1.42
CA LEU A 62 9.93 -8.17 0.22
C LEU A 62 10.73 -9.48 0.11
N ASP A 63 10.59 -10.39 1.07
CA ASP A 63 11.26 -11.70 1.03
C ASP A 63 10.87 -12.54 -0.20
N VAL A 64 9.67 -12.33 -0.73
CA VAL A 64 9.20 -12.97 -1.97
C VAL A 64 10.02 -12.58 -3.21
N LEU A 65 10.86 -11.54 -3.11
CA LEU A 65 11.77 -11.10 -4.17
C LEU A 65 13.23 -11.51 -3.88
N SER A 66 13.51 -12.25 -2.80
CA SER A 66 14.88 -12.53 -2.35
C SER A 66 15.70 -13.41 -3.29
N ASP A 67 15.05 -14.18 -4.17
CA ASP A 67 15.73 -14.94 -5.21
C ASP A 67 16.44 -14.02 -6.22
N ASP A 68 15.82 -12.89 -6.57
CA ASP A 68 16.35 -11.89 -7.50
C ASP A 68 17.09 -10.74 -6.78
N LEU A 69 16.67 -10.41 -5.56
CA LEU A 69 17.15 -9.30 -4.73
C LEU A 69 17.50 -9.80 -3.31
N PRO A 70 18.66 -10.48 -3.13
CA PRO A 70 19.02 -11.14 -1.88
C PRO A 70 19.09 -10.21 -0.66
N GLU A 71 19.22 -8.90 -0.85
CA GLU A 71 19.19 -7.91 0.23
C GLU A 71 17.83 -7.85 0.96
N TYR A 72 16.75 -8.33 0.33
CA TYR A 72 15.42 -8.40 0.92
C TYR A 72 15.10 -9.75 1.56
N LYS A 73 16.09 -10.65 1.66
CA LYS A 73 15.91 -11.89 2.40
C LYS A 73 15.48 -11.61 3.83
N ASP A 74 14.46 -12.33 4.30
CA ASP A 74 13.81 -12.18 5.60
C ASP A 74 13.20 -10.77 5.83
N PHE A 75 13.00 -9.97 4.77
CA PHE A 75 12.41 -8.64 4.88
C PHE A 75 10.90 -8.72 5.04
N ARG A 76 10.43 -8.59 6.28
CA ARG A 76 9.01 -8.54 6.63
C ARG A 76 8.81 -7.60 7.81
N LYS A 77 8.22 -6.42 7.55
CA LYS A 77 8.12 -5.33 8.55
C LYS A 77 6.76 -4.67 8.56
N ALA A 78 6.35 -4.20 9.73
CA ALA A 78 5.18 -3.36 9.92
C ALA A 78 5.59 -1.92 10.21
N TYR A 79 4.82 -0.96 9.71
CA TYR A 79 5.05 0.47 9.87
C TYR A 79 3.77 1.08 10.42
N ILE A 80 3.85 1.59 11.65
CA ILE A 80 2.75 2.19 12.40
C ILE A 80 2.99 3.69 12.50
N ASN A 81 1.93 4.50 12.39
CA ASN A 81 2.00 5.97 12.42
C ASN A 81 3.08 6.50 11.47
N ALA A 82 3.13 5.92 10.26
CA ALA A 82 4.21 6.17 9.33
C ALA A 82 3.96 7.43 8.50
N HIS A 83 4.97 8.28 8.35
CA HIS A 83 4.91 9.57 7.67
C HIS A 83 6.14 9.76 6.79
N ILE A 84 5.94 10.25 5.56
CA ILE A 84 7.05 10.72 4.72
C ILE A 84 7.31 12.19 5.06
N LEU A 85 8.50 12.47 5.57
CA LEU A 85 8.94 13.83 5.90
C LEU A 85 9.51 14.56 4.68
N GLU A 86 10.19 13.83 3.81
CA GLU A 86 10.82 14.38 2.62
C GLU A 86 10.85 13.33 1.49
N VAL A 87 10.61 13.77 0.26
CA VAL A 87 10.87 13.00 -0.96
C VAL A 87 11.96 13.73 -1.74
N SER A 88 13.02 13.03 -2.11
CA SER A 88 14.16 13.60 -2.82
C SER A 88 14.78 12.58 -3.79
N GLY A 89 15.93 12.96 -4.38
CA GLY A 89 16.63 12.15 -5.36
C GLY A 89 16.05 12.21 -6.76
N GLU A 90 16.48 11.28 -7.62
CA GLU A 90 16.06 11.24 -9.02
C GLU A 90 14.68 10.60 -9.16
N GLU A 91 13.84 11.15 -10.05
CA GLU A 91 12.58 10.52 -10.40
C GLU A 91 12.81 9.30 -11.29
N VAL A 92 12.49 8.13 -10.76
CA VAL A 92 12.56 6.85 -11.48
C VAL A 92 11.16 6.47 -11.93
N SER A 93 11.03 6.01 -13.18
CA SER A 93 9.77 5.44 -13.69
C SER A 93 9.81 3.93 -13.54
N MET A 94 8.78 3.34 -12.94
CA MET A 94 8.65 1.88 -12.77
C MET A 94 7.18 1.50 -12.79
N ASP A 95 6.87 0.29 -13.26
CA ASP A 95 5.50 -0.23 -13.24
C ASP A 95 5.05 -0.54 -11.81
N GLU A 96 3.86 -0.07 -11.45
CA GLU A 96 3.19 -0.37 -10.20
C GLU A 96 1.87 -1.09 -10.46
N GLY A 97 1.57 -2.06 -9.59
CA GLY A 97 0.23 -2.63 -9.42
C GLY A 97 -0.33 -2.23 -8.05
N CYS A 98 -1.60 -2.55 -7.81
CA CYS A 98 -2.21 -2.37 -6.49
C CYS A 98 -3.32 -3.38 -6.26
N LEU A 99 -3.37 -4.00 -5.08
CA LEU A 99 -4.41 -4.94 -4.69
C LEU A 99 -5.81 -4.31 -4.66
N SER A 100 -5.91 -2.99 -4.50
CA SER A 100 -7.17 -2.24 -4.59
C SER A 100 -7.58 -1.90 -6.03
N LEU A 101 -6.72 -2.14 -7.02
CA LEU A 101 -6.94 -1.87 -8.46
C LEU A 101 -6.59 -3.12 -9.30
N PRO A 102 -7.25 -4.28 -9.07
CA PRO A 102 -6.87 -5.54 -9.69
C PRO A 102 -6.87 -5.46 -11.23
N GLY A 103 -5.77 -5.92 -11.84
CA GLY A 103 -5.60 -5.95 -13.29
C GLY A 103 -5.23 -4.61 -13.95
N ILE A 104 -4.84 -3.62 -13.14
CA ILE A 104 -4.29 -2.34 -13.62
C ILE A 104 -2.82 -2.25 -13.18
N HIS A 105 -1.94 -2.14 -14.17
CA HIS A 105 -0.52 -1.90 -13.99
C HIS A 105 -0.12 -0.73 -14.88
N GLU A 106 0.57 0.26 -14.31
CA GLU A 106 0.99 1.45 -15.04
C GLU A 106 2.35 1.93 -14.54
N SER A 107 3.10 2.59 -15.42
CA SER A 107 4.37 3.20 -15.06
C SER A 107 4.15 4.49 -14.27
N VAL A 108 4.73 4.56 -13.08
CA VAL A 108 4.62 5.68 -12.14
C VAL A 108 6.02 6.23 -11.85
N LYS A 109 6.14 7.56 -11.92
CA LYS A 109 7.36 8.27 -11.52
C LYS A 109 7.33 8.57 -10.02
N ARG A 110 8.42 8.25 -9.33
CA ARG A 110 8.63 8.55 -7.91
C ARG A 110 10.07 8.94 -7.66
N GLY A 111 10.31 9.80 -6.67
CA GLY A 111 11.67 10.03 -6.15
C GLY A 111 12.24 8.73 -5.60
N ASN A 112 13.51 8.46 -5.87
CA ASN A 112 14.18 7.23 -5.45
C ASN A 112 14.67 7.26 -3.99
N LYS A 113 14.43 8.35 -3.26
CA LYS A 113 14.87 8.57 -1.89
C LYS A 113 13.77 9.24 -1.07
N ILE A 114 13.56 8.76 0.15
CA ILE A 114 12.61 9.34 1.10
C ILE A 114 13.23 9.41 2.49
N ARG A 115 12.80 10.38 3.30
CA ARG A 115 12.98 10.38 4.75
C ARG A 115 11.63 10.07 5.39
N VAL A 116 11.60 9.05 6.24
CA VAL A 116 10.37 8.57 6.87
C VAL A 116 10.50 8.56 8.39
N GLN A 117 9.38 8.82 9.06
CA GLN A 117 9.22 8.62 10.49
C GLN A 117 8.09 7.62 10.74
N TYR A 118 8.31 6.64 11.61
CA TYR A 118 7.30 5.63 11.95
C TYR A 118 7.61 4.95 13.28
N LEU A 119 6.68 4.11 13.75
CA LEU A 119 6.87 3.14 14.82
C LEU A 119 6.91 1.73 14.22
N ASP A 120 7.81 0.86 14.68
CA ASP A 120 7.85 -0.54 14.27
C ASP A 120 6.83 -1.43 15.02
N GLU A 121 6.84 -2.73 14.77
CA GLU A 121 5.95 -3.70 15.44
C GLU A 121 6.10 -3.78 16.97
N ASN A 122 7.22 -3.28 17.50
CA ASN A 122 7.49 -3.18 18.93
C ASN A 122 7.17 -1.79 19.49
N LEU A 123 6.62 -0.90 18.65
CA LEU A 123 6.33 0.51 18.94
C LEU A 123 7.59 1.34 19.20
N GLU A 124 8.74 0.92 18.70
CA GLU A 124 9.98 1.71 18.77
C GLU A 124 10.00 2.74 17.65
N PRO A 125 10.37 4.01 17.93
CA PRO A 125 10.37 5.07 16.94
C PRO A 125 11.60 5.02 16.03
N HIS A 126 11.37 5.24 14.75
CA HIS A 126 12.38 5.32 13.70
C HIS A 126 12.25 6.64 12.93
N ASP A 127 13.40 7.22 12.57
CA ASP A 127 13.55 8.35 11.65
C ASP A 127 14.74 8.03 10.74
N GLU A 128 14.46 7.61 9.51
CA GLU A 128 15.47 7.06 8.62
C GLU A 128 15.29 7.49 7.18
N ILE A 129 16.40 7.39 6.44
CA ILE A 129 16.45 7.64 5.01
C ILE A 129 16.42 6.29 4.29
N ILE A 130 15.45 6.13 3.41
CA ILE A 130 15.24 4.93 2.62
C ILE A 130 15.42 5.28 1.14
N GLU A 131 16.09 4.39 0.41
CA GLU A 131 16.38 4.54 -1.01
C GLU A 131 15.94 3.30 -1.81
N GLY A 132 15.91 3.43 -3.13
CA GLY A 132 15.72 2.30 -4.05
C GLY A 132 14.31 1.73 -4.04
N TYR A 133 14.21 0.40 -4.16
CA TYR A 133 12.92 -0.29 -4.33
C TYR A 133 12.05 -0.18 -3.07
N LEU A 134 12.62 -0.32 -1.88
CA LEU A 134 11.87 -0.13 -0.63
C LEU A 134 11.27 1.29 -0.53
N ALA A 135 12.01 2.32 -0.94
CA ALA A 135 11.48 3.69 -0.96
C ALA A 135 10.24 3.82 -1.86
N ARG A 136 10.19 3.10 -2.98
CA ARG A 136 9.01 3.05 -3.86
C ARG A 136 7.83 2.35 -3.18
N VAL A 137 8.06 1.18 -2.60
CA VAL A 137 7.00 0.41 -1.93
C VAL A 137 6.43 1.23 -0.77
N MET A 138 7.27 1.83 0.07
CA MET A 138 6.82 2.73 1.14
C MET A 138 6.03 3.93 0.61
N GLN A 139 6.47 4.58 -0.47
CA GLN A 139 5.69 5.67 -1.08
C GLN A 139 4.31 5.21 -1.57
N HIS A 140 4.22 4.01 -2.15
CA HIS A 140 2.94 3.44 -2.58
C HIS A 140 2.02 3.17 -1.38
N GLU A 141 2.53 2.50 -0.35
CA GLU A 141 1.72 2.15 0.82
C GLU A 141 1.33 3.38 1.65
N PHE A 142 2.23 4.36 1.75
CA PHE A 142 1.97 5.57 2.53
C PHE A 142 1.05 6.53 1.76
N ASP A 143 1.02 6.49 0.41
CA ASP A 143 -0.03 7.14 -0.36
C ASP A 143 -1.43 6.64 0.04
N HIS A 144 -1.61 5.34 0.32
CA HIS A 144 -2.90 4.83 0.80
C HIS A 144 -3.28 5.42 2.16
N LEU A 145 -2.29 5.69 3.04
CA LEU A 145 -2.53 6.40 4.30
C LEU A 145 -2.98 7.85 4.07
N GLU A 146 -2.60 8.46 2.95
CA GLU A 146 -3.03 9.79 2.53
C GLU A 146 -4.32 9.79 1.69
N GLY A 147 -5.00 8.63 1.54
CA GLY A 147 -6.18 8.49 0.67
C GLY A 147 -5.88 8.63 -0.82
N LYS A 148 -4.61 8.46 -1.21
CA LYS A 148 -4.12 8.50 -2.59
C LYS A 148 -3.90 7.08 -3.09
N MET A 149 -3.97 6.93 -4.41
CA MET A 149 -3.63 5.68 -5.09
C MET A 149 -2.67 5.99 -6.23
N PHE A 150 -1.89 5.01 -6.67
CA PHE A 150 -0.88 5.23 -7.71
C PHE A 150 -1.45 5.87 -9.00
N ILE A 151 -2.72 5.60 -9.32
CA ILE A 151 -3.44 6.18 -10.47
C ILE A 151 -3.64 7.70 -10.39
N ASP A 152 -3.37 8.31 -9.24
CA ASP A 152 -3.41 9.76 -9.06
C ASP A 152 -2.11 10.45 -9.48
N HIS A 153 -1.02 9.68 -9.61
CA HIS A 153 0.27 10.14 -10.15
C HIS A 153 0.37 9.98 -11.68
N LEU A 154 -0.61 9.35 -12.31
CA LEU A 154 -0.61 9.14 -13.77
C LEU A 154 -0.92 10.43 -14.52
N SER A 155 -0.32 10.55 -15.71
CA SER A 155 -0.66 11.63 -16.63
C SER A 155 -2.15 11.57 -17.03
N PRO A 156 -2.79 12.71 -17.36
CA PRO A 156 -4.19 12.74 -17.78
C PRO A 156 -4.51 11.79 -18.94
N LEU A 157 -3.58 11.66 -19.89
CA LEU A 157 -3.72 10.75 -21.03
C LEU A 157 -3.76 9.28 -20.58
N ARG A 158 -2.83 8.85 -19.72
CA ARG A 158 -2.82 7.47 -19.19
C ARG A 158 -4.07 7.19 -18.35
N LYS A 159 -4.47 8.14 -17.50
CA LYS A 159 -5.70 8.03 -16.69
C LYS A 159 -6.94 7.89 -17.57
N GLN A 160 -7.01 8.59 -18.70
CA GLN A 160 -8.08 8.45 -19.68
C GLN A 160 -8.09 7.07 -20.35
N MET A 161 -6.93 6.49 -20.67
CA MET A 161 -6.82 5.14 -21.26
C MET A 161 -7.36 4.04 -20.32
N ILE A 162 -7.16 4.17 -19.00
CA ILE A 162 -7.64 3.18 -18.03
C ILE A 162 -9.05 3.46 -17.49
N LYS A 163 -9.67 4.59 -17.87
CA LYS A 163 -10.98 5.04 -17.37
C LYS A 163 -12.08 3.97 -17.47
N GLY A 164 -12.08 3.17 -18.54
CA GLY A 164 -13.02 2.07 -18.72
C GLY A 164 -12.94 1.02 -17.60
N LYS A 165 -11.71 0.63 -17.20
CA LYS A 165 -11.46 -0.31 -16.10
C LYS A 165 -11.89 0.28 -14.76
N LEU A 166 -11.52 1.55 -14.50
CA LEU A 166 -11.91 2.26 -13.29
C LEU A 166 -13.45 2.36 -13.15
N ASN A 167 -14.14 2.72 -14.23
CA ASN A 167 -15.61 2.77 -14.25
C ASN A 167 -16.27 1.40 -14.02
N ALA A 168 -15.62 0.31 -14.43
CA ALA A 168 -16.12 -1.03 -14.16
C ALA A 168 -16.04 -1.36 -12.66
N MET A 169 -14.93 -1.02 -12.00
CA MET A 169 -14.76 -1.17 -10.54
C MET A 169 -15.77 -0.34 -9.75
N LEU A 170 -16.03 0.90 -10.17
CA LEU A 170 -17.08 1.75 -9.58
C LEU A 170 -18.49 1.14 -9.68
N LYS A 171 -18.72 0.24 -10.65
CA LYS A 171 -19.97 -0.51 -10.81
C LYS A 171 -19.96 -1.87 -10.08
N GLY A 172 -18.97 -2.09 -9.21
CA GLY A 172 -18.79 -3.30 -8.42
C GLY A 172 -18.11 -4.46 -9.14
N LYS A 173 -17.54 -4.24 -10.35
CA LYS A 173 -16.83 -5.28 -11.10
C LYS A 173 -15.34 -5.26 -10.77
N ALA A 174 -14.87 -6.28 -10.06
CA ALA A 174 -13.45 -6.56 -9.85
C ALA A 174 -13.22 -8.06 -10.05
N HIS A 175 -12.20 -8.41 -10.83
CA HIS A 175 -11.84 -9.80 -11.11
C HIS A 175 -10.45 -10.06 -10.55
N CYS A 176 -10.38 -10.88 -9.50
CA CYS A 176 -9.16 -11.29 -8.81
C CYS A 176 -9.40 -12.64 -8.11
N THR A 177 -8.33 -13.30 -7.71
CA THR A 177 -8.35 -14.62 -7.05
C THR A 177 -8.51 -14.53 -5.53
N TYR A 178 -8.27 -13.36 -4.94
CA TYR A 178 -8.36 -13.10 -3.51
C TYR A 178 -9.69 -12.43 -3.11
N LYS A 179 -9.98 -12.49 -1.81
CA LYS A 179 -11.20 -11.96 -1.18
C LYS A 179 -11.23 -10.44 -1.27
N VAL A 180 -12.29 -9.88 -1.86
CA VAL A 180 -12.44 -8.42 -2.02
C VAL A 180 -13.77 -7.87 -1.52
N LYS A 181 -13.76 -6.57 -1.18
CA LYS A 181 -14.93 -5.76 -0.90
C LYS A 181 -15.18 -4.77 -2.05
N THR A 182 -16.11 -5.10 -2.93
CA THR A 182 -16.51 -4.24 -4.06
C THR A 182 -17.56 -3.20 -3.65
N VAL A 183 -17.66 -2.12 -4.44
CA VAL A 183 -18.71 -1.12 -4.28
C VAL A 183 -20.06 -1.84 -4.37
N LYS A 184 -20.89 -1.73 -3.32
CA LYS A 184 -22.25 -2.26 -3.35
C LYS A 184 -23.01 -1.52 -4.47
N LYS A 185 -23.67 -2.28 -5.35
CA LYS A 185 -24.69 -1.70 -6.22
C LYS A 185 -25.87 -1.19 -5.40
#